data_AF-A0A349CU25-F1
#
_entry.id   AF-A0A349CU25-F1
#
_cell.length_a   1.000
_cell.length_b   1.000
_cell.length_c   1.000
_cell.angle_alpha   90.00
_cell.angle_beta   90.00
_cell.angle_gamma   90.00
#
_symmetry.space_group_name_H-M   'P 1'
#
loop_
_entity.id
_entity.type
_entity.pdbx_description
1 polymer ?
#
loop_
_entity_poly.entity_id
_entity_poly.type
_entity_poly.pdbx_seq_one_letter_code
_entity_poly.pdbx_strand_id
1 'polypeptide(L)'
;MSVPSRPFPSDFLFGAATAAFQIEGAAHEDGRRDSIWDAFCRVPDAVINGDNGDIACDHYHRYRDDVALMSEMGLNTYRFSTSWS
;
A
#
# COMPACT_ATOMS: atom_id res chain seq x y z
N MET A 1 30.35 -10.31 -25.51
CA MET A 1 30.20 -11.49 -24.66
C MET A 1 28.78 -11.50 -24.12
N SER A 2 28.02 -12.58 -24.33
CA SER A 2 26.65 -12.73 -23.79
C SER A 2 26.72 -13.02 -22.29
N VAL A 3 25.93 -12.31 -21.48
CA VAL A 3 25.78 -12.63 -20.06
C VAL A 3 25.01 -13.97 -19.95
N PRO A 4 25.45 -14.94 -19.12
CA PRO A 4 24.71 -16.18 -18.93
C PRO A 4 23.34 -15.89 -18.29
N SER A 5 22.26 -16.48 -18.85
CA SER A 5 20.92 -16.31 -18.31
C SER A 5 20.81 -16.96 -16.93
N ARG A 6 20.25 -16.25 -15.95
CA ARG A 6 19.92 -16.77 -14.62
C ARG A 6 18.40 -16.79 -14.47
N PRO A 7 17.72 -17.89 -14.85
CA PRO A 7 16.27 -17.98 -14.71
C PRO A 7 15.87 -18.05 -13.23
N PHE A 8 14.70 -17.52 -12.90
CA PHE A 8 14.09 -17.74 -11.60
C PHE A 8 13.54 -19.19 -11.50
N PRO A 9 13.40 -19.74 -10.27
CA PRO A 9 12.65 -20.97 -10.07
C PRO A 9 11.23 -20.86 -10.66
N SER A 10 10.68 -21.98 -11.15
CA SER A 10 9.35 -22.01 -11.79
C SER A 10 8.20 -21.65 -10.85
N ASP A 11 8.44 -21.76 -9.54
CA ASP A 11 7.51 -21.46 -8.46
C ASP A 11 7.82 -20.11 -7.77
N PHE A 12 8.70 -19.30 -8.35
CA PHE A 12 9.00 -17.98 -7.83
C PHE A 12 7.78 -17.04 -7.96
N LEU A 13 7.40 -16.40 -6.85
CA LEU A 13 6.26 -15.49 -6.82
C LEU A 13 6.71 -14.06 -7.10
N PHE A 14 6.21 -13.48 -8.18
CA PHE A 14 6.32 -12.04 -8.42
C PHE A 14 5.11 -11.32 -7.84
N GLY A 15 5.34 -10.20 -7.16
CA GLY A 15 4.28 -9.47 -6.51
C GLY A 15 4.63 -8.01 -6.24
N ALA A 16 3.66 -7.30 -5.69
CA ALA A 16 3.80 -5.93 -5.23
C ALA A 16 3.55 -5.87 -3.71
N ALA A 17 3.97 -4.77 -3.10
CA ALA A 17 3.81 -4.56 -1.67
C ALA A 17 3.35 -3.14 -1.32
N THR A 18 2.55 -3.04 -0.25
CA THR A 18 1.98 -1.80 0.26
C THR A 18 1.99 -1.79 1.80
N ALA A 19 1.63 -0.65 2.39
CA ALA A 19 1.36 -0.53 3.82
C ALA A 19 0.09 0.31 4.06
N ALA A 20 -0.68 -0.07 5.07
CA ALA A 20 -2.03 0.42 5.34
C ALA A 20 -2.16 1.95 5.27
N PHE A 21 -1.44 2.67 6.13
CA PHE A 21 -1.49 4.14 6.18
C PHE A 21 -1.11 4.83 4.86
N GLN A 22 -0.30 4.17 4.02
CA GLN A 22 0.16 4.76 2.76
C GLN A 22 -0.90 4.68 1.65
N ILE A 23 -1.87 3.76 1.74
CA ILE A 23 -2.81 3.51 0.64
C ILE A 23 -4.28 3.50 1.04
N GLU A 24 -4.62 3.12 2.28
CA GLU A 24 -6.01 2.84 2.69
C GLU A 24 -6.90 4.08 2.64
N GLY A 25 -6.48 5.18 3.26
CA GLY A 25 -7.38 6.30 3.51
C GLY A 25 -8.39 5.95 4.59
N ALA A 26 -9.61 6.51 4.47
CA ALA A 26 -10.75 6.22 5.36
C ALA A 26 -10.37 6.36 6.85
N ALA A 27 -9.54 7.35 7.18
CA ALA A 27 -8.83 7.42 8.46
C ALA A 27 -9.76 7.44 9.70
N HIS A 28 -11.04 7.78 9.53
CA HIS A 28 -12.01 7.87 10.63
C HIS A 28 -13.34 7.15 10.30
N GLU A 29 -13.32 6.19 9.38
CA GLU A 29 -14.48 5.40 9.01
C GLU A 29 -14.53 4.07 9.79
N ASP A 30 -15.73 3.50 9.91
CA ASP A 30 -15.97 2.16 10.47
C ASP A 30 -15.30 1.87 11.83
N GLY A 31 -15.03 2.92 12.61
CA GLY A 31 -14.47 2.82 13.96
C GLY A 31 -12.95 2.87 14.05
N ARG A 32 -12.22 3.06 12.94
CA ARG A 32 -10.77 3.31 12.96
C ARG A 32 -10.45 4.52 13.82
N ARG A 33 -9.41 4.40 14.65
CA ARG A 33 -8.86 5.54 15.42
C ARG A 33 -7.52 5.98 14.85
N ASP A 34 -7.06 7.15 15.30
CA ASP A 34 -5.74 7.66 14.97
C ASP A 34 -4.64 6.66 15.37
N SER A 35 -3.73 6.41 14.43
CA SER A 35 -2.39 5.90 14.70
C SER A 35 -1.42 7.05 15.04
N ILE A 36 -0.16 6.72 15.35
CA ILE A 36 0.88 7.74 15.54
C ILE A 36 1.15 8.53 14.26
N TRP A 37 0.91 7.97 13.08
CA TRP A 37 1.12 8.65 11.80
C TRP A 37 0.06 9.72 11.55
N ASP A 38 -1.20 9.45 11.90
CA ASP A 38 -2.27 10.45 11.83
C ASP A 38 -1.93 11.68 12.70
N ALA A 39 -1.43 11.45 13.91
CA ALA A 39 -0.97 12.51 14.80
C ALA A 39 0.26 13.25 14.26
N PHE A 40 1.24 12.51 13.71
CA PHE A 40 2.48 13.08 13.19
C PHE A 40 2.24 13.97 11.97
N CYS A 41 1.35 13.56 11.04
CA CYS A 41 0.99 14.36 9.87
C CYS A 41 0.35 15.72 10.22
N ARG A 42 -0.26 15.86 11.41
CA ARG A 42 -0.84 17.13 11.88
C ARG A 42 0.18 18.09 12.50
N VAL A 43 1.41 17.64 12.73
CA VAL A 43 2.49 18.51 13.22
C VAL A 43 2.97 19.40 12.05
N PRO A 44 2.98 20.74 12.22
CA PRO A 44 3.47 21.63 11.16
C PRO A 44 4.89 21.26 10.71
N ASP A 45 5.10 21.25 9.39
CA ASP A 45 6.37 20.94 8.72
C ASP A 45 6.95 19.53 8.96
N ALA A 46 6.19 18.62 9.58
CA ALA A 46 6.63 17.24 9.81
C ALA A 46 6.59 16.37 8.54
N VAL A 47 5.69 16.69 7.61
CA VAL A 47 5.57 16.05 6.29
C VAL A 47 5.70 17.12 5.23
N ILE A 48 6.45 16.82 4.16
CA ILE A 48 6.58 17.72 3.01
C ILE A 48 5.19 18.08 2.46
N ASN A 49 4.97 19.36 2.16
CA ASN A 49 3.66 19.92 1.73
C ASN A 49 2.50 19.79 2.74
N GLY A 50 2.72 19.24 3.93
CA GLY A 50 1.63 18.96 4.89
C GLY A 50 0.72 17.82 4.46
N ASP A 51 1.21 16.91 3.61
CA ASP A 51 0.44 15.74 3.15
C ASP A 51 0.08 14.80 4.31
N ASN A 52 -1.06 14.11 4.18
CA ASN A 52 -1.55 13.18 5.19
C ASN A 52 -2.14 11.89 4.58
N GLY A 53 -2.52 10.96 5.44
CA GLY A 53 -3.10 9.66 5.07
C GLY A 53 -4.64 9.61 5.08
N ASP A 54 -5.34 10.75 5.18
CA ASP A 54 -6.80 10.76 5.38
C ASP A 54 -7.54 10.10 4.21
N ILE A 55 -7.06 10.38 2.99
CA ILE A 55 -7.59 9.82 1.73
C ILE A 55 -6.58 8.83 1.11
N ALA A 56 -5.29 9.18 1.09
CA ALA A 56 -4.24 8.38 0.46
C ALA A 56 -4.60 7.95 -0.98
N CYS A 57 -4.59 6.65 -1.28
CA CYS A 57 -5.02 6.09 -2.57
C CYS A 57 -6.51 5.69 -2.58
N ASP A 58 -7.22 5.89 -1.47
CA ASP A 58 -8.61 5.45 -1.27
C ASP A 58 -8.76 3.92 -1.43
N HIS A 59 -7.72 3.16 -1.11
CA HIS A 59 -7.70 1.70 -1.25
C HIS A 59 -8.77 1.04 -0.38
N TYR A 60 -9.15 1.64 0.76
CA TYR A 60 -10.22 1.13 1.60
C TYR A 60 -11.53 0.91 0.81
N HIS A 61 -11.88 1.87 -0.04
CA HIS A 61 -13.06 1.78 -0.89
C HIS A 61 -12.79 1.08 -2.23
N ARG A 62 -11.57 1.22 -2.76
CA ARG A 62 -11.20 0.81 -4.13
C ARG A 62 -10.42 -0.50 -4.24
N TYR A 63 -10.22 -1.21 -3.14
CA TYR A 63 -9.37 -2.41 -3.11
C TYR A 63 -9.73 -3.45 -4.19
N ARG A 64 -11.01 -3.55 -4.58
CA ARG A 64 -11.45 -4.48 -5.63
C ARG A 64 -10.84 -4.13 -6.99
N ASP A 65 -10.78 -2.85 -7.32
CA ASP A 65 -10.20 -2.35 -8.57
C ASP A 65 -8.67 -2.51 -8.54
N ASP A 66 -8.04 -2.24 -7.40
CA ASP A 66 -6.59 -2.41 -7.24
C ASP A 66 -6.17 -3.89 -7.33
N VAL A 67 -6.97 -4.82 -6.77
CA VAL A 67 -6.74 -6.26 -6.91
C VAL A 67 -6.94 -6.73 -8.35
N ALA A 68 -7.95 -6.19 -9.06
CA ALA A 68 -8.14 -6.48 -10.47
C ALA A 68 -6.93 -6.03 -11.30
N LEU A 69 -6.43 -4.81 -11.05
CA LEU A 69 -5.23 -4.29 -11.71
C LEU A 69 -3.99 -5.16 -11.46
N MET A 70 -3.77 -5.59 -10.21
CA MET A 70 -2.66 -6.49 -9.88
C MET A 70 -2.77 -7.84 -10.61
N SER A 71 -3.99 -8.36 -10.76
CA SER A 71 -4.25 -9.58 -11.54
C SER A 71 -3.98 -9.38 -13.03
N GLU A 72 -4.41 -8.25 -13.61
CA GLU A 72 -4.15 -7.91 -15.01
C GLU A 72 -2.65 -7.75 -15.32
N MET A 73 -1.88 -7.27 -14.34
CA MET A 73 -0.42 -7.19 -14.42
C MET A 73 0.29 -8.56 -14.32
N GLY A 74 -0.44 -9.63 -14.00
CA GLY A 74 0.11 -10.97 -13.85
C GLY A 74 0.87 -11.20 -12.53
N LEU A 75 0.59 -10.41 -11.49
CA LEU A 75 1.19 -10.62 -10.17
C LEU A 75 0.65 -11.90 -9.55
N ASN A 76 1.54 -12.68 -8.94
CA ASN A 76 1.22 -13.94 -8.25
C ASN A 76 0.96 -13.74 -6.76
N THR A 77 1.47 -12.64 -6.18
CA THR A 77 1.32 -12.35 -4.76
C THR A 77 1.15 -10.85 -4.52
N TYR A 78 0.42 -10.52 -3.45
CA TYR A 78 0.24 -9.16 -2.95
C TYR A 78 0.55 -9.14 -1.46
N ARG A 79 1.54 -8.34 -1.06
CA ARG A 79 1.92 -8.16 0.34
C ARG A 79 1.39 -6.83 0.85
N PHE A 80 0.43 -6.87 1.77
CA PHE A 80 -0.09 -5.68 2.45
C PHE A 80 0.07 -5.81 3.97
N SER A 81 -0.11 -4.70 4.69
CA SER A 81 -0.19 -4.70 6.16
C SER A 81 -1.62 -4.42 6.61
N THR A 82 -1.99 -4.88 7.79
CA THR A 82 -3.24 -4.48 8.45
C THR A 82 -3.01 -3.23 9.31
N SER A 83 -3.90 -2.24 9.22
CA SER A 83 -3.97 -1.16 10.24
C SER A 83 -4.25 -1.78 11.61
N TRP A 84 -3.47 -1.40 12.64
CA TRP A 84 -3.73 -1.84 14.01
C TRP A 84 -4.83 -0.98 14.67
N SER A 85 -4.82 0.32 14.41
CA SER A 85 -5.75 1.30 14.97
C SER A 85 -7.14 1.26 14.36
#